data_AF-A0A5F1B775-F1
#
_entry.id   AF-A0A5F1B775-F1
#
_cell.length_a   1.000
_cell.length_b   1.000
_cell.length_c   1.000
_cell.angle_alpha   90.00
_cell.angle_beta   90.00
_cell.angle_gamma   90.00
#
_symmetry.space_group_name_H-M   'P 1'
#
loop_
_entity.id
_entity.type
_entity.pdbx_description
1 polymer ?
#
loop_
_entity_poly.entity_id
_entity_poly.type
_entity_poly.pdbx_seq_one_letter_code
_entity_poly.pdbx_strand_id
1 'polypeptide(L)'
;MHDLIKIIHNRNESLEKNIQELKDYLTDDRKIVIEKELFSAAIVDVISTKGDFINEQAVQIYLILHHCIKHYSARSEKGEILSFQNAMNILDEAVHDYTTLEDFYKLINFRDQSGNTLLHQAVISNNTEAIEALLKYGANSLIRNKEDKMPLDLAQEEKTREALIKSMKDQAQSKKESARCNGLIGIIPGVFLGVGLGIGSALVPSMTIILCALAVSALVAGIAIGVAIYLLSQDYKQAKSIEKAVDSQLSFVKNEKIENTGGKPGKS
;
A
#
# COMPACT_ATOMS: atom_id res chain seq x y z
N MET A 1 -7.94 -19.49 -18.04
CA MET A 1 -7.53 -18.10 -18.30
C MET A 1 -8.67 -17.30 -18.90
N HIS A 2 -9.10 -17.61 -20.13
CA HIS A 2 -10.22 -16.90 -20.80
C HIS A 2 -11.52 -16.91 -19.99
N ASP A 3 -11.80 -17.95 -19.20
CA ASP A 3 -13.03 -18.00 -18.40
C ASP A 3 -13.01 -17.04 -17.22
N LEU A 4 -11.87 -16.87 -16.54
CA LEU A 4 -11.75 -15.96 -15.40
C LEU A 4 -11.90 -14.49 -15.85
N ILE A 5 -11.26 -14.11 -16.96
CA ILE A 5 -11.40 -12.76 -17.54
C ILE A 5 -12.85 -12.51 -17.97
N LYS A 6 -13.52 -13.50 -18.58
CA LYS A 6 -14.94 -13.38 -18.95
C LYS A 6 -15.84 -13.15 -17.74
N ILE A 7 -15.59 -13.83 -16.63
CA ILE A 7 -16.35 -13.66 -15.39
C ILE A 7 -16.15 -12.25 -14.81
N ILE A 8 -14.90 -11.77 -14.79
CA ILE A 8 -14.56 -10.44 -14.25
C ILE A 8 -15.18 -9.32 -15.08
N HIS A 9 -15.12 -9.45 -16.41
CA HIS A 9 -15.55 -8.41 -17.34
C HIS A 9 -16.71 -8.86 -18.24
N ASN A 10 -17.80 -9.33 -17.62
CA ASN A 10 -19.05 -9.62 -18.33
C ASN A 10 -19.94 -8.37 -18.37
N ARG A 11 -19.93 -7.64 -19.49
CA ARG A 11 -20.74 -6.42 -19.69
C ARG A 11 -22.24 -6.66 -19.80
N ASN A 12 -22.67 -7.90 -19.95
CA ASN A 12 -24.09 -8.25 -20.09
C ASN A 12 -24.77 -8.53 -18.73
N GLU A 13 -24.01 -8.54 -17.65
CA GLU A 13 -24.46 -8.92 -16.31
C GLU A 13 -24.17 -7.80 -15.30
N SER A 14 -24.86 -7.82 -14.15
CA SER A 14 -24.58 -6.87 -13.07
C SER A 14 -23.24 -7.18 -12.39
N LEU A 15 -22.61 -6.14 -11.83
CA LEU A 15 -21.37 -6.30 -11.06
C LEU A 15 -21.53 -7.26 -9.88
N GLU A 16 -22.67 -7.22 -9.19
CA GLU A 16 -22.99 -8.16 -8.11
C GLU A 16 -22.99 -9.62 -8.60
N LYS A 17 -23.55 -9.88 -9.79
CA LYS A 17 -23.56 -11.21 -10.38
C LYS A 17 -22.15 -11.65 -10.77
N ASN A 18 -21.37 -10.76 -11.40
CA ASN A 18 -19.96 -11.04 -11.74
C ASN A 18 -19.13 -11.35 -10.49
N ILE A 19 -19.34 -10.62 -9.39
CA ILE A 19 -18.70 -10.89 -8.10
C ILE A 19 -19.11 -12.25 -7.54
N GLN A 20 -20.38 -12.62 -7.65
CA GLN A 20 -20.85 -13.93 -7.19
C GLN A 20 -20.27 -15.07 -8.03
N GLU A 21 -20.31 -14.96 -9.36
CA GLU A 21 -19.69 -15.92 -10.26
C GLU A 21 -18.17 -16.03 -10.02
N LEU A 22 -17.50 -14.92 -9.72
CA LEU A 22 -16.09 -14.91 -9.36
C LEU A 22 -15.85 -15.68 -8.04
N LYS A 23 -16.68 -15.48 -7.02
CA LYS A 23 -16.59 -16.24 -5.77
C LYS A 23 -16.79 -17.74 -6.00
N ASP A 24 -17.76 -18.10 -6.83
CA ASP A 24 -18.07 -19.49 -7.18
C ASP A 24 -16.97 -20.12 -8.05
N TYR A 25 -16.25 -19.30 -8.84
CA TYR A 25 -15.08 -19.74 -9.60
C TYR A 25 -13.86 -19.95 -8.71
N LEU A 26 -13.63 -19.04 -7.75
CA LEU A 26 -12.52 -19.06 -6.79
C LEU A 26 -12.79 -20.03 -5.61
N THR A 27 -13.29 -21.23 -5.91
CA THR A 27 -13.43 -22.30 -4.91
C THR A 27 -12.18 -23.18 -4.86
N ASP A 28 -11.97 -23.82 -3.70
CA ASP A 28 -10.89 -24.79 -3.44
C ASP A 28 -9.46 -24.23 -3.62
N ASP A 29 -8.46 -25.10 -3.74
CA ASP A 29 -7.07 -24.76 -4.09
C ASP A 29 -6.88 -24.50 -5.60
N ARG A 30 -7.96 -24.09 -6.30
CA ARG A 30 -7.97 -23.87 -7.75
C ARG A 30 -6.85 -22.91 -8.13
N LYS A 31 -5.97 -23.38 -8.98
CA LYS A 31 -4.88 -22.59 -9.56
C LYS A 31 -5.43 -21.58 -10.56
N ILE A 32 -4.98 -20.34 -10.47
CA ILE A 32 -5.39 -19.25 -11.34
C ILE A 32 -4.18 -18.64 -12.02
N VAL A 33 -4.30 -18.37 -13.31
CA VAL A 33 -3.25 -17.69 -14.09
C VAL A 33 -3.34 -16.19 -13.77
N ILE A 34 -2.23 -15.61 -13.33
CA ILE A 34 -2.11 -14.18 -13.03
C ILE A 34 -1.28 -13.52 -14.13
N GLU A 35 -1.89 -12.58 -14.83
CA GLU A 35 -1.32 -11.88 -15.99
C GLU A 35 -1.84 -10.43 -16.02
N LYS A 36 -1.22 -9.59 -16.84
CA LYS A 36 -1.55 -8.17 -16.91
C LYS A 36 -2.99 -7.97 -17.38
N GLU A 37 -3.44 -8.75 -18.36
CA GLU A 37 -4.77 -8.70 -18.95
C GLU A 37 -5.87 -8.99 -17.93
N LEU A 38 -5.60 -9.90 -16.98
CA LEU A 38 -6.53 -10.22 -15.90
C LEU A 38 -6.81 -9.00 -15.02
N PHE A 39 -5.76 -8.32 -14.57
CA PHE A 39 -5.93 -7.12 -13.74
C PHE A 39 -6.44 -5.95 -14.56
N SER A 40 -5.96 -5.74 -15.78
CA SER A 40 -6.49 -4.72 -16.68
C SER A 40 -7.99 -4.86 -16.88
N ALA A 41 -8.49 -6.08 -17.08
CA ALA A 41 -9.94 -6.34 -17.19
C ALA A 41 -10.71 -5.98 -15.91
N ALA A 42 -10.12 -6.20 -14.73
CA ALA A 42 -10.70 -5.79 -13.45
C ALA A 42 -10.64 -4.27 -13.22
N ILE A 43 -9.67 -3.58 -13.82
CA ILE A 43 -9.39 -2.15 -13.62
C ILE A 43 -10.14 -1.24 -14.62
N VAL A 44 -10.40 -1.70 -15.85
CA VAL A 44 -11.02 -0.88 -16.92
C VAL A 44 -12.37 -0.28 -16.48
N ASP A 45 -13.12 -0.99 -15.64
CA ASP A 45 -14.39 -0.47 -15.12
C ASP A 45 -14.18 0.46 -13.88
N VAL A 46 -13.07 0.29 -13.11
CA VAL A 46 -12.66 1.13 -11.94
C VAL A 46 -12.48 2.60 -12.30
N ILE A 47 -11.93 2.86 -13.47
CA ILE A 47 -11.39 4.18 -13.83
C ILE A 47 -12.40 5.00 -14.65
N SER A 48 -13.45 4.37 -15.16
CA SER A 48 -14.51 5.01 -15.94
C SER A 48 -15.46 5.86 -15.08
N THR A 49 -15.46 5.68 -13.76
CA THR A 49 -16.40 6.35 -12.84
C THR A 49 -15.67 7.33 -11.92
N LYS A 50 -15.77 8.63 -12.21
CA LYS A 50 -15.37 9.69 -11.26
C LYS A 50 -16.32 9.68 -10.06
N GLY A 51 -15.89 9.10 -8.94
CA GLY A 51 -16.54 9.21 -7.62
C GLY A 51 -16.99 7.88 -7.02
N ASP A 52 -16.54 7.59 -5.79
CA ASP A 52 -16.91 6.51 -4.84
C ASP A 52 -17.00 5.04 -5.32
N PHE A 53 -16.91 4.76 -6.62
CA PHE A 53 -17.06 3.42 -7.21
C PHE A 53 -15.82 2.51 -7.09
N ILE A 54 -14.70 3.04 -6.59
CA ILE A 54 -13.48 2.25 -6.31
C ILE A 54 -13.81 1.08 -5.36
N ASN A 55 -14.84 1.21 -4.52
CA ASN A 55 -15.21 0.16 -3.57
C ASN A 55 -15.82 -1.09 -4.21
N GLU A 56 -16.57 -1.02 -5.32
CA GLU A 56 -17.24 -2.22 -5.85
C GLU A 56 -16.33 -3.05 -6.75
N GLN A 57 -15.41 -2.43 -7.49
CA GLN A 57 -14.50 -3.14 -8.39
C GLN A 57 -13.17 -3.54 -7.72
N ALA A 58 -12.73 -2.84 -6.67
CA ALA A 58 -11.64 -3.32 -5.81
C ALA A 58 -11.97 -4.68 -5.18
N VAL A 59 -13.26 -5.06 -5.08
CA VAL A 59 -13.71 -6.38 -4.62
C VAL A 59 -13.13 -7.50 -5.48
N GLN A 60 -13.13 -7.37 -6.82
CA GLN A 60 -12.67 -8.44 -7.70
C GLN A 60 -11.17 -8.69 -7.51
N ILE A 61 -10.37 -7.62 -7.50
CA ILE A 61 -8.92 -7.69 -7.25
C ILE A 61 -8.65 -8.25 -5.85
N TYR A 62 -9.39 -7.78 -4.84
CA TYR A 62 -9.29 -8.31 -3.49
C TYR A 62 -9.56 -9.81 -3.45
N LEU A 63 -10.63 -10.29 -4.09
CA LEU A 63 -10.99 -11.71 -4.11
C LEU A 63 -9.90 -12.55 -4.78
N ILE A 64 -9.37 -12.10 -5.91
CA ILE A 64 -8.28 -12.78 -6.65
C ILE A 64 -7.02 -12.87 -5.78
N LEU A 65 -6.57 -11.74 -5.22
CA LEU A 65 -5.36 -11.71 -4.40
C LEU A 65 -5.53 -12.46 -3.08
N HIS A 66 -6.69 -12.36 -2.45
CA HIS A 66 -7.01 -13.13 -1.25
C HIS A 66 -6.95 -14.63 -1.54
N HIS A 67 -7.50 -15.07 -2.68
CA HIS A 67 -7.39 -16.46 -3.12
C HIS A 67 -5.93 -16.91 -3.31
N CYS A 68 -5.10 -16.07 -3.94
CA CYS A 68 -3.67 -16.31 -4.08
C CYS A 68 -2.96 -16.44 -2.72
N ILE A 69 -3.29 -15.57 -1.76
CA ILE A 69 -2.72 -15.59 -0.41
C ILE A 69 -3.07 -16.88 0.31
N LYS A 70 -4.35 -17.24 0.29
CA LYS A 70 -4.90 -18.36 1.07
C LYS A 70 -4.49 -19.72 0.50
N HIS A 71 -4.40 -19.85 -0.82
CA HIS A 71 -4.22 -21.14 -1.49
C HIS A 71 -2.90 -21.29 -2.25
N TYR A 72 -2.02 -20.27 -2.27
CA TYR A 72 -0.79 -20.27 -3.09
C TYR A 72 -1.08 -20.63 -4.56
N SER A 73 -2.21 -20.13 -5.05
CA SER A 73 -2.87 -20.57 -6.29
C SER A 73 -2.38 -19.84 -7.54
N ALA A 74 -1.62 -18.76 -7.39
CA ALA A 74 -1.11 -17.97 -8.51
C ALA A 74 -0.19 -18.81 -9.42
N ARG A 75 -0.42 -18.75 -10.74
CA ARG A 75 0.39 -19.40 -11.76
C ARG A 75 0.73 -18.43 -12.89
N SER A 76 1.86 -18.66 -13.55
CA SER A 76 2.17 -18.00 -14.83
C SER A 76 1.37 -18.64 -15.97
N GLU A 77 1.33 -18.00 -17.15
CA GLU A 77 0.75 -18.59 -18.37
C GLU A 77 1.36 -19.96 -18.72
N LYS A 78 2.65 -20.14 -18.39
CA LYS A 78 3.39 -21.39 -18.60
C LYS A 78 3.05 -22.46 -17.56
N GLY A 79 2.19 -22.14 -16.59
CA GLY A 79 1.75 -23.05 -15.52
C GLY A 79 2.70 -23.13 -14.33
N GLU A 80 3.72 -22.27 -14.25
CA GLU A 80 4.69 -22.24 -13.15
C GLU A 80 4.07 -21.62 -11.90
N ILE A 81 4.52 -22.05 -10.72
CA ILE A 81 4.11 -21.44 -9.45
C ILE A 81 4.59 -19.99 -9.42
N LEU A 82 3.65 -19.06 -9.28
CA LEU A 82 3.95 -17.65 -9.19
C LEU A 82 3.99 -17.23 -7.72
N SER A 83 5.04 -16.53 -7.34
CA SER A 83 5.18 -15.91 -6.02
C SER A 83 4.15 -14.79 -5.86
N PHE A 84 3.71 -14.51 -4.63
CA PHE A 84 2.78 -13.41 -4.38
C PHE A 84 3.42 -12.05 -4.71
N GLN A 85 4.74 -11.90 -4.48
CA GLN A 85 5.46 -10.71 -4.92
C GLN A 85 5.35 -10.48 -6.43
N ASN A 86 5.45 -11.54 -7.25
CA ASN A 86 5.32 -11.42 -8.70
C ASN A 86 3.88 -11.09 -9.11
N ALA A 87 2.88 -11.66 -8.44
CA ALA A 87 1.48 -11.28 -8.67
C ALA A 87 1.25 -9.78 -8.39
N MET A 88 1.86 -9.24 -7.33
CA MET A 88 1.82 -7.81 -7.02
C MET A 88 2.57 -6.95 -8.04
N ASN A 89 3.70 -7.41 -8.56
CA ASN A 89 4.41 -6.71 -9.65
C ASN A 89 3.55 -6.61 -10.91
N ILE A 90 2.83 -7.68 -11.26
CA ILE A 90 1.94 -7.70 -12.43
C ILE A 90 0.74 -6.78 -12.20
N LEU A 91 0.19 -6.73 -10.98
CA LEU A 91 -0.84 -5.77 -10.62
C LEU A 91 -0.34 -4.33 -10.77
N ASP A 92 0.82 -4.02 -10.20
CA ASP A 92 1.47 -2.70 -10.28
C ASP A 92 1.67 -2.27 -11.73
N GLU A 93 2.17 -3.18 -12.58
CA GLU A 93 2.32 -2.93 -14.01
C GLU A 93 0.97 -2.70 -14.72
N ALA A 94 -0.07 -3.45 -14.35
CA ALA A 94 -1.41 -3.30 -14.93
C ALA A 94 -2.09 -1.99 -14.52
N VAL A 95 -1.86 -1.51 -13.30
CA VAL A 95 -2.46 -0.26 -12.81
C VAL A 95 -1.67 0.99 -13.23
N HIS A 96 -0.37 0.85 -13.52
CA HIS A 96 0.55 1.98 -13.70
C HIS A 96 0.08 3.00 -14.74
N ASP A 97 -0.45 2.52 -15.86
CA ASP A 97 -0.86 3.37 -16.99
C ASP A 97 -2.19 4.09 -16.76
N TYR A 98 -2.95 3.70 -15.73
CA TYR A 98 -4.35 4.11 -15.57
C TYR A 98 -4.69 4.69 -14.19
N THR A 99 -3.91 4.40 -13.16
CA THR A 99 -4.30 4.61 -11.75
C THR A 99 -3.43 5.65 -11.07
N THR A 100 -4.02 6.52 -10.23
CA THR A 100 -3.25 7.43 -9.39
C THR A 100 -2.67 6.71 -8.16
N LEU A 101 -1.64 7.27 -7.52
CA LEU A 101 -1.10 6.72 -6.27
C LEU A 101 -2.17 6.59 -5.17
N GLU A 102 -3.14 7.51 -5.13
CA GLU A 102 -4.24 7.49 -4.17
C GLU A 102 -5.18 6.30 -4.43
N ASP A 103 -5.50 6.03 -5.69
CA ASP A 103 -6.39 4.94 -6.07
C ASP A 103 -5.72 3.58 -5.85
N PHE A 104 -4.42 3.47 -6.14
CA PHE A 104 -3.65 2.28 -5.79
C PHE A 104 -3.60 2.06 -4.27
N TYR A 105 -3.43 3.14 -3.50
CA TYR A 105 -3.48 3.06 -2.04
C TYR A 105 -4.85 2.58 -1.53
N LYS A 106 -5.95 3.06 -2.11
CA LYS A 106 -7.31 2.58 -1.79
C LYS A 106 -7.48 1.10 -2.14
N LEU A 107 -6.95 0.66 -3.29
CA LEU A 107 -7.00 -0.73 -3.74
C LEU A 107 -6.29 -1.69 -2.78
N ILE A 108 -5.03 -1.39 -2.42
CA ILE A 108 -4.24 -2.24 -1.52
C ILE A 108 -4.82 -2.30 -0.10
N ASN A 109 -5.45 -1.20 0.33
CA ASN A 109 -6.07 -1.09 1.65
C ASN A 109 -7.57 -1.33 1.65
N PHE A 110 -8.11 -1.92 0.58
CA PHE A 110 -9.51 -2.30 0.49
C PHE A 110 -9.88 -3.23 1.65
N ARG A 111 -11.11 -3.08 2.15
CA ARG A 111 -11.63 -3.81 3.30
C ARG A 111 -12.81 -4.66 2.87
N ASP A 112 -12.75 -5.96 3.17
CA ASP A 112 -13.85 -6.86 2.90
C ASP A 112 -15.06 -6.63 3.82
N GLN A 113 -16.06 -7.50 3.72
CA GLN A 113 -17.27 -7.46 4.53
C GLN A 113 -17.02 -7.58 6.03
N SER A 114 -15.89 -8.16 6.46
CA SER A 114 -15.46 -8.25 7.86
C SER A 114 -14.55 -7.10 8.26
N GLY A 115 -14.26 -6.17 7.34
CA GLY A 115 -13.34 -5.06 7.53
C GLY A 115 -11.87 -5.45 7.39
N ASN A 116 -11.57 -6.69 6.98
CA ASN A 116 -10.21 -7.19 6.82
C ASN A 116 -9.61 -6.70 5.50
N THR A 117 -8.35 -6.30 5.55
CA THR A 117 -7.53 -6.01 4.35
C THR A 117 -6.78 -7.26 3.90
N LEU A 118 -6.15 -7.22 2.71
CA LEU A 118 -5.28 -8.31 2.26
C LEU A 118 -4.15 -8.62 3.26
N LEU A 119 -3.67 -7.60 3.98
CA LEU A 119 -2.65 -7.80 5.01
C LEU A 119 -3.19 -8.58 6.23
N HIS A 120 -4.46 -8.39 6.60
CA HIS A 120 -5.09 -9.25 7.61
C HIS A 120 -5.15 -10.70 7.12
N GLN A 121 -5.58 -10.91 5.88
CA GLN A 121 -5.69 -12.26 5.30
C GLN A 121 -4.33 -12.96 5.15
N ALA A 122 -3.27 -12.21 4.82
CA ALA A 122 -1.92 -12.72 4.76
C ALA A 122 -1.43 -13.23 6.12
N VAL A 123 -1.74 -12.50 7.20
CA VAL A 123 -1.42 -12.91 8.56
C VAL A 123 -2.23 -14.12 9.00
N ILE A 124 -3.55 -14.12 8.76
CA ILE A 124 -4.43 -15.27 9.08
C ILE A 124 -3.94 -16.54 8.36
N SER A 125 -3.47 -16.40 7.12
CA SER A 125 -2.96 -17.51 6.30
C SER A 125 -1.51 -17.88 6.61
N ASN A 126 -0.83 -17.22 7.56
CA ASN A 126 0.60 -17.37 7.86
C ASN A 126 1.51 -17.22 6.63
N ASN A 127 1.09 -16.43 5.64
CA ASN A 127 1.79 -16.24 4.38
C ASN A 127 2.79 -15.08 4.51
N THR A 128 3.98 -15.38 5.01
CA THR A 128 5.04 -14.37 5.24
C THR A 128 5.48 -13.65 3.97
N GLU A 129 5.46 -14.36 2.83
CA GLU A 129 5.80 -13.76 1.53
C GLU A 129 4.78 -12.69 1.13
N ALA A 130 3.49 -12.96 1.32
CA ALA A 130 2.44 -11.99 1.07
C ALA A 130 2.52 -10.80 2.04
N ILE A 131 2.85 -11.02 3.31
CA ILE A 131 3.05 -9.95 4.29
C ILE A 131 4.15 -8.99 3.83
N GLU A 132 5.31 -9.53 3.45
CA GLU A 132 6.46 -8.74 2.99
C GLU A 132 6.10 -7.95 1.73
N ALA A 133 5.49 -8.60 0.74
CA ALA A 133 5.09 -7.97 -0.51
C ALA A 133 4.07 -6.85 -0.32
N LEU A 134 2.99 -7.09 0.45
CA LEU A 134 1.95 -6.09 0.70
C LEU A 134 2.51 -4.84 1.41
N LEU A 135 3.39 -5.03 2.40
CA LEU A 135 4.01 -3.91 3.11
C LEU A 135 4.99 -3.13 2.23
N LYS A 136 5.73 -3.81 1.35
CA LYS A 136 6.57 -3.17 0.33
C LYS A 136 5.74 -2.29 -0.62
N TYR A 137 4.53 -2.72 -0.96
CA TYR A 137 3.56 -1.96 -1.76
C TYR A 137 2.75 -0.93 -0.95
N GLY A 138 3.13 -0.65 0.30
CA GLY A 138 2.52 0.43 1.09
C GLY A 138 1.21 0.08 1.79
N ALA A 139 0.90 -1.22 1.96
CA ALA A 139 -0.24 -1.64 2.78
C ALA A 139 -0.13 -1.05 4.20
N ASN A 140 -1.26 -0.57 4.71
CA ASN A 140 -1.35 0.04 6.03
C ASN A 140 -1.60 -1.04 7.10
N SER A 141 -0.56 -1.32 7.89
CA SER A 141 -0.56 -2.28 8.99
C SER A 141 -1.35 -1.84 10.23
N LEU A 142 -1.89 -0.63 10.25
CA LEU A 142 -2.63 -0.07 11.39
C LEU A 142 -4.16 -0.09 11.20
N ILE A 143 -4.65 -0.54 10.04
CA ILE A 143 -6.09 -0.64 9.79
C ILE A 143 -6.69 -1.68 10.73
N ARG A 144 -7.81 -1.33 11.37
CA ARG A 144 -8.58 -2.23 12.21
C ARG A 144 -9.78 -2.80 11.46
N ASN A 145 -10.01 -4.10 11.62
CA ASN A 145 -11.19 -4.77 11.10
C ASN A 145 -12.44 -4.48 11.96
N LYS A 146 -13.58 -5.13 11.67
CA LYS A 146 -14.83 -4.92 12.44
C LYS A 146 -14.77 -5.45 13.88
N GLU A 147 -13.79 -6.30 14.20
CA GLU A 147 -13.50 -6.75 15.57
C GLU A 147 -12.51 -5.82 16.30
N ASP A 148 -12.22 -4.65 15.72
CA ASP A 148 -11.22 -3.69 16.20
C ASP A 148 -9.79 -4.25 16.26
N LYS A 149 -9.49 -5.31 15.49
CA LYS A 149 -8.17 -5.95 15.44
C LYS A 149 -7.36 -5.47 14.24
N MET A 150 -6.09 -5.15 14.46
CA MET A 150 -5.09 -4.92 13.41
C MET A 150 -4.52 -6.27 12.91
N PRO A 151 -3.80 -6.31 11.77
CA PRO A 151 -3.14 -7.54 11.31
C PRO A 151 -2.24 -8.16 12.38
N LEU A 152 -1.50 -7.35 13.14
CA LEU A 152 -0.61 -7.83 14.20
C LEU A 152 -1.37 -8.54 15.34
N ASP A 153 -2.60 -8.12 15.61
CA ASP A 153 -3.45 -8.72 16.65
C ASP A 153 -4.00 -10.10 16.22
N LEU A 154 -3.95 -10.42 14.92
CA LEU A 154 -4.38 -11.69 14.35
C LEU A 154 -3.24 -12.69 14.15
N ALA A 155 -1.99 -12.29 14.41
CA ALA A 155 -0.81 -13.13 14.22
C ALA A 155 -0.72 -14.19 15.33
N GLN A 156 -1.10 -15.43 15.01
CA GLN A 156 -1.04 -16.56 15.94
C GLN A 156 0.35 -17.21 15.99
N GLU A 157 0.99 -17.35 14.82
CA GLU A 157 2.31 -17.96 14.72
C GLU A 157 3.43 -16.95 15.01
N GLU A 158 4.41 -17.35 15.82
CA GLU A 158 5.57 -16.49 16.16
C GLU A 158 6.33 -16.05 14.91
N LYS A 159 6.57 -16.98 13.97
CA LYS A 159 7.26 -16.67 12.70
C LYS A 159 6.52 -15.61 11.89
N THR A 160 5.20 -15.72 11.80
CA THR A 160 4.35 -14.76 11.07
C THR A 160 4.39 -13.39 11.76
N ARG A 161 4.31 -13.38 13.09
CA ARG A 161 4.40 -12.15 13.89
C ARG A 161 5.76 -11.48 13.73
N GLU A 162 6.86 -12.23 13.82
CA GLU A 162 8.21 -11.70 13.64
C GLU A 162 8.41 -11.11 12.25
N ALA A 163 7.98 -11.83 11.20
CA ALA A 163 8.03 -11.34 9.82
C ALA A 163 7.24 -10.03 9.66
N LEU A 164 6.01 -9.98 10.19
CA LEU A 164 5.17 -8.79 10.16
C LEU A 164 5.82 -7.60 10.90
N ILE A 165 6.31 -7.81 12.12
CA ILE A 165 6.97 -6.75 12.91
C ILE A 165 8.21 -6.24 12.18
N LYS A 166 9.03 -7.14 11.62
CA LYS A 166 10.23 -6.76 10.86
C LYS A 166 9.84 -5.90 9.66
N SER A 167 8.92 -6.36 8.83
CA SER A 167 8.48 -5.61 7.64
C SER A 167 7.79 -4.29 7.97
N MET A 168 7.04 -4.21 9.08
CA MET A 168 6.47 -2.95 9.59
C MET A 168 7.56 -1.94 9.98
N LYS A 169 8.63 -2.41 10.64
CA LYS A 169 9.79 -1.55 10.96
C LYS A 169 10.52 -1.09 9.71
N ASP A 170 10.74 -1.99 8.75
CA ASP A 170 11.39 -1.65 7.47
C ASP A 170 10.56 -0.61 6.70
N GLN A 171 9.23 -0.74 6.68
CA GLN A 171 8.31 0.25 6.09
C GLN A 171 8.34 1.59 6.83
N ALA A 172 8.46 1.59 8.16
CA ALA A 172 8.58 2.82 8.95
C ALA A 172 9.94 3.50 8.71
N GLN A 173 11.02 2.73 8.57
CA GLN A 173 12.36 3.25 8.32
C GLN A 173 12.50 3.84 6.92
N SER A 174 11.98 3.18 5.88
CA SER A 174 12.01 3.71 4.51
C SER A 174 11.28 5.06 4.40
N LYS A 175 10.17 5.22 5.12
CA LYS A 175 9.46 6.51 5.25
C LYS A 175 10.29 7.58 5.97
N LYS A 176 11.01 7.22 7.04
CA LYS A 176 11.94 8.12 7.74
C LYS A 176 13.14 8.53 6.87
N GLU A 177 13.65 7.64 6.03
CA GLU A 177 14.79 7.90 5.13
C GLU A 177 14.39 8.76 3.93
N SER A 178 13.23 8.47 3.30
CA SER A 178 12.64 9.34 2.27
C SER A 178 12.43 10.77 2.80
N ALA A 179 12.00 10.87 4.07
CA ALA A 179 11.88 12.14 4.75
C ALA A 179 13.23 12.90 4.90
N ARG A 180 14.32 12.19 5.16
CA ARG A 180 15.66 12.82 5.26
C ARG A 180 16.18 13.30 3.90
N CYS A 181 15.99 12.53 2.83
CA CYS A 181 16.45 12.89 1.48
C CYS A 181 15.73 14.13 0.94
N ASN A 182 14.41 14.26 1.17
CA ASN A 182 13.65 15.43 0.74
C ASN A 182 14.01 16.70 1.54
N GLY A 183 14.41 16.56 2.81
CA GLY A 183 14.95 17.66 3.62
C GLY A 183 16.29 18.21 3.11
N LEU A 184 17.12 17.39 2.47
CA LEU A 184 18.38 17.82 1.84
C LEU A 184 18.17 18.55 0.50
N ILE A 185 17.18 18.14 -0.30
CA ILE A 185 16.85 18.79 -1.58
C ILE A 185 16.35 20.23 -1.36
N GLY A 186 15.68 20.49 -0.23
CA GLY A 186 15.25 21.83 0.19
C GLY A 186 16.38 22.80 0.56
N ILE A 187 17.63 22.34 0.69
CA ILE A 187 18.80 23.18 1.01
C ILE A 187 19.46 23.73 -0.28
N ILE A 188 19.15 23.15 -1.46
CA ILE A 188 19.80 23.50 -2.74
C ILE A 188 19.29 24.79 -3.44
N PRO A 189 18.18 25.49 -3.07
CA PRO A 189 17.82 26.75 -3.76
C PRO A 189 18.82 27.90 -3.58
N GLY A 190 19.78 27.80 -2.66
CA GLY A 190 20.71 28.88 -2.33
C GLY A 190 21.86 29.11 -3.32
N VAL A 191 22.11 28.20 -4.28
CA VAL A 191 23.32 28.27 -5.13
C VAL A 191 23.05 28.66 -6.58
N PHE A 192 21.79 28.68 -7.04
CA PHE A 192 21.47 28.93 -8.46
C PHE A 192 21.11 30.37 -8.85
N LEU A 193 21.17 31.35 -7.94
CA LEU A 193 21.06 32.79 -8.28
C LEU A 193 22.39 33.38 -8.79
N GLY A 194 23.11 32.67 -9.67
CA GLY A 194 24.43 33.07 -10.13
C GLY A 194 24.61 33.19 -11.65
N VAL A 195 23.75 32.61 -12.49
CA VAL A 195 24.03 32.55 -13.92
C VAL A 195 22.75 32.62 -14.74
N GLY A 196 22.50 33.76 -15.40
CA GLY A 196 21.51 33.79 -16.49
C GLY A 196 20.86 35.13 -16.82
N LEU A 197 21.61 36.19 -17.13
CA LEU A 197 21.13 37.21 -18.08
C LEU A 197 22.28 37.69 -18.96
N GLY A 198 22.54 36.93 -20.02
CA GLY A 198 23.15 37.44 -21.23
C GLY A 198 22.10 37.47 -22.33
N ILE A 199 21.52 38.64 -22.61
CA ILE A 199 21.09 39.13 -23.94
C ILE A 199 21.17 40.66 -23.83
N GLY A 200 21.99 41.28 -24.67
CA GLY A 200 22.12 42.72 -24.77
C GLY A 200 20.89 43.36 -25.42
N SER A 201 20.17 44.18 -24.66
CA SER A 201 19.49 45.38 -25.16
C SER A 201 19.13 46.26 -23.96
N ALA A 202 19.51 47.54 -24.01
CA ALA A 202 19.37 48.49 -22.92
C ALA A 202 17.91 48.94 -22.76
N LEU A 203 17.09 48.12 -22.09
CA LEU A 203 15.92 48.58 -21.35
C LEU A 203 16.16 48.13 -19.91
N VAL A 204 16.50 49.07 -19.01
CA VAL A 204 16.58 48.78 -17.58
C VAL A 204 15.17 48.36 -17.15
N PRO A 205 14.92 47.09 -16.79
CA PRO A 205 13.61 46.73 -16.27
C PRO A 205 13.37 47.58 -15.02
N SER A 206 12.22 48.27 -14.98
CA SER A 206 11.81 49.06 -13.82
C SER A 206 12.04 48.24 -12.55
N MET A 207 12.67 48.84 -11.53
CA MET A 207 12.98 48.18 -10.24
C MET A 207 11.80 47.38 -9.68
N THR A 208 10.58 47.80 -9.98
CA THR A 208 9.31 47.13 -9.68
C THR A 208 9.21 45.71 -10.24
N ILE A 209 9.62 45.47 -11.48
CA ILE A 209 9.54 44.15 -12.14
C ILE A 209 10.52 43.18 -11.48
N ILE A 210 11.72 43.65 -11.14
CA ILE A 210 12.74 42.87 -10.43
C ILE A 210 12.24 42.50 -9.02
N LEU A 211 11.66 43.48 -8.29
CA LEU A 211 11.10 43.23 -6.96
C LEU A 211 9.95 42.21 -6.99
N CYS A 212 9.05 42.33 -7.97
CA CYS A 212 7.95 41.39 -8.14
C CYS A 212 8.46 39.98 -8.47
N ALA A 213 9.46 39.84 -9.33
CA ALA A 213 10.06 38.55 -9.67
C ALA A 213 10.73 37.88 -8.45
N LEU A 214 11.45 38.65 -7.63
CA LEU A 214 12.07 38.17 -6.40
C LEU A 214 11.02 37.75 -5.36
N ALA A 215 9.95 38.54 -5.21
CA ALA A 215 8.86 38.24 -4.28
C ALA A 215 8.10 36.96 -4.65
N VAL A 216 7.79 36.78 -5.93
CA VAL A 216 7.13 35.56 -6.44
C VAL A 216 8.03 34.34 -6.25
N SER A 217 9.32 34.48 -6.54
CA SER A 217 10.30 33.38 -6.35
C SER A 217 10.40 32.97 -4.88
N ALA A 218 10.44 33.94 -3.96
CA ALA A 218 10.47 33.67 -2.52
C ALA A 218 9.18 32.99 -2.03
N LEU A 219 8.02 33.40 -2.55
CA LEU A 219 6.73 32.78 -2.21
C LEU A 219 6.65 31.33 -2.67
N VAL A 220 7.07 31.04 -3.91
CA VAL A 220 7.08 29.68 -4.46
C VAL A 220 8.03 28.78 -3.67
N ALA A 221 9.23 29.28 -3.33
CA ALA A 221 10.17 28.55 -2.48
C ALA A 221 9.60 28.28 -1.07
N GLY A 222 8.94 29.27 -0.46
CA GLY A 222 8.30 29.12 0.86
C GLY A 222 7.19 28.07 0.87
N ILE A 223 6.35 28.03 -0.17
CA ILE A 223 5.30 27.00 -0.31
C ILE A 223 5.93 25.62 -0.50
N ALA A 224 6.95 25.49 -1.36
CA ALA A 224 7.64 24.22 -1.59
C ALA A 224 8.28 23.66 -0.30
N ILE A 225 8.94 24.52 0.48
CA ILE A 225 9.52 24.16 1.78
C ILE A 225 8.43 23.79 2.79
N GLY A 226 7.34 24.56 2.85
CA GLY A 226 6.21 24.29 3.75
C GLY A 226 5.52 22.95 3.46
N VAL A 227 5.27 22.65 2.18
CA VAL A 227 4.71 21.37 1.73
C VAL A 227 5.66 20.23 2.03
N ALA A 228 6.96 20.39 1.78
CA ALA A 228 7.96 19.39 2.14
C ALA A 228 7.91 19.10 3.64
N ILE A 229 8.08 20.11 4.51
CA ILE A 229 8.03 19.95 5.97
C ILE A 229 6.73 19.28 6.44
N TYR A 230 5.59 19.63 5.83
CA TYR A 230 4.30 19.02 6.14
C TYR A 230 4.26 17.52 5.80
N LEU A 231 4.69 17.14 4.60
CA LEU A 231 4.78 15.73 4.18
C LEU A 231 5.74 14.94 5.07
N LEU A 232 6.90 15.53 5.40
CA LEU A 232 7.87 14.97 6.36
C LEU A 232 7.24 14.69 7.73
N SER A 233 6.39 15.60 8.19
CA SER A 233 5.67 15.45 9.46
C SER A 233 4.69 14.27 9.43
N GLN A 234 4.00 14.06 8.30
CA GLN A 234 3.02 12.99 8.15
C GLN A 234 3.67 11.60 8.14
N ASP A 235 4.73 11.42 7.35
CA ASP A 235 5.49 10.16 7.30
C ASP A 235 6.11 9.83 8.66
N TYR A 236 6.65 10.84 9.36
CA TYR A 236 7.18 10.68 10.71
C TYR A 236 6.10 10.26 11.72
N LYS A 237 4.92 10.88 11.69
CA LYS A 237 3.78 10.51 12.56
C LYS A 237 3.31 9.09 12.31
N GLN A 238 3.23 8.67 11.04
CA GLN A 238 2.84 7.30 10.70
C GLN A 238 3.89 6.30 11.19
N ALA A 239 5.18 6.56 10.96
CA ALA A 239 6.25 5.70 11.43
C ALA A 239 6.24 5.55 12.96
N LYS A 240 6.01 6.65 13.70
CA LYS A 240 5.89 6.61 15.17
C LYS A 240 4.66 5.84 15.64
N SER A 241 3.58 5.87 14.86
CA SER A 241 2.36 5.11 15.17
C SER A 241 2.58 3.60 14.98
N ILE A 242 3.32 3.21 13.93
CA ILE A 242 3.77 1.84 13.70
C ILE A 242 4.65 1.36 14.86
N GLU A 243 5.66 2.14 15.25
CA GLU A 243 6.54 1.82 16.37
C GLU A 243 5.75 1.62 17.68
N LYS A 244 4.86 2.56 18.01
CA LYS A 244 4.02 2.46 19.21
C LYS A 244 3.13 1.20 19.20
N ALA A 245 2.54 0.86 18.05
CA ALA A 245 1.70 -0.33 17.92
C ALA A 245 2.52 -1.62 18.14
N VAL A 246 3.70 -1.69 17.54
CA VAL A 246 4.63 -2.82 17.70
C VAL A 246 5.09 -2.95 19.15
N ASP A 247 5.53 -1.87 19.79
CA ASP A 247 6.05 -1.89 21.16
C ASP A 247 4.97 -2.28 22.18
N SER A 248 3.74 -1.78 21.99
CA SER A 248 2.59 -2.16 22.81
C SER A 248 2.35 -3.66 22.76
N GLN A 249 2.35 -4.25 21.56
CA GLN A 249 2.14 -5.69 21.39
C GLN A 249 3.31 -6.53 21.93
N LEU A 250 4.56 -6.08 21.73
CA LEU A 250 5.73 -6.76 22.28
C LEU A 250 5.68 -6.83 23.82
N SER A 251 5.21 -5.76 24.46
CA SER A 251 5.04 -5.71 25.92
C SER A 251 3.91 -6.61 26.42
N PHE A 252 2.77 -6.66 25.71
CA PHE A 252 1.64 -7.53 26.04
C PHE A 252 2.04 -9.01 25.98
N VAL A 253 2.66 -9.43 24.87
CA VAL A 253 3.12 -10.82 24.66
C VAL A 253 4.16 -11.23 25.70
N LYS A 254 5.06 -10.32 26.08
CA LYS A 254 6.06 -10.58 27.12
C LYS A 254 5.38 -10.82 28.48
N ASN A 255 4.36 -10.04 28.81
CA ASN A 255 3.62 -10.20 30.06
C ASN A 255 2.81 -11.51 30.10
N GLU A 256 2.18 -11.88 28.99
CA GLU A 256 1.42 -13.14 28.87
C GLU A 256 2.33 -14.39 28.99
N LYS A 257 3.54 -14.36 28.39
CA LYS A 257 4.54 -15.44 28.57
C LYS A 257 5.04 -15.54 30.02
N ILE A 258 5.11 -14.44 30.76
CA ILE A 258 5.51 -14.43 32.18
C ILE A 258 4.41 -15.01 33.07
N GLU A 259 3.15 -14.65 32.83
CA GLU A 259 2.01 -15.19 33.59
C GLU A 259 1.82 -16.71 33.36
N ASN A 260 2.03 -17.19 32.14
CA ASN A 260 1.87 -18.62 31.81
C ASN A 260 3.04 -19.51 32.30
N THR A 261 4.20 -18.92 32.64
CA THR A 261 5.36 -19.65 33.19
C THR A 261 5.42 -19.61 34.73
N GLY A 262 4.69 -18.70 35.38
CA GLY A 262 4.58 -18.60 36.84
C GLY A 262 3.55 -19.54 37.49
N GLY A 263 2.74 -20.26 36.70
CA GLY A 263 1.66 -21.13 37.16
C GLY A 263 2.03 -22.61 37.28
N LYS A 264 2.91 -22.99 38.22
CA LYS A 264 2.96 -24.37 38.74
C LYS A 264 3.05 -24.37 40.27
N PRO A 265 1.95 -24.62 41.00
CA PRO A 265 2.02 -24.99 42.40
C PRO A 265 2.26 -26.50 42.49
N GLY A 266 3.53 -26.90 42.58
CA GLY A 266 3.88 -28.24 43.01
C GLY A 266 3.61 -28.38 44.51
N LYS A 267 2.36 -28.73 44.86
CA LYS A 267 2.06 -29.39 46.13
C LYS A 267 2.51 -30.85 46.03
N SER A 268 3.52 -31.21 46.81
CA SER A 268 3.65 -32.52 47.46
C SER A 268 4.71 -32.40 48.55
#